data_AF-G0M9E2-F1
#
_entry.id   AF-G0M9E2-F1
#
_cell.length_a   1.000
_cell.length_b   1.000
_cell.length_c   1.000
_cell.angle_alpha   90.00
_cell.angle_beta   90.00
_cell.angle_gamma   90.00
#
_symmetry.space_group_name_H-M   'P 1'
#
loop_
_entity.id
_entity.type
_entity.pdbx_description
1 polymer ?
#
loop_
_entity_poly.entity_id
_entity_poly.type
_entity_poly.pdbx_seq_one_letter_code
_entity_poly.pdbx_strand_id
1 'polypeptide(L)'
;MFSNIEFSKQKLCCYALIFILIGVYLILTETDLFKKDESKFERDAPQCLPLFQEANLLITSEIDSTKKILEDPDKYANISAKCEEAIECAEHSQVSMKSYHLDGKYNPCVFYVFYHNRFSTCARTLIAKVGDQIPCIEAVFHEKYQNKTEKCEALKTSQPCLVRAILNACDMIPGDRLAKNHNKKDFYADEVYNLIPAFCKNLLEN
;
A
#
# COMPACT_ATOMS: atom_id res chain seq x y z
N MET A 1 55.67 16.46 -34.93
CA MET A 1 55.30 17.27 -33.74
C MET A 1 54.23 18.24 -34.21
N PHE A 2 52.96 18.24 -33.81
CA PHE A 2 52.23 17.57 -32.74
C PHE A 2 50.83 17.20 -33.26
N SER A 3 50.39 15.99 -32.98
CA SER A 3 49.02 15.52 -33.15
C SER A 3 48.09 16.12 -32.09
N ASN A 4 46.80 16.17 -32.42
CA ASN A 4 45.65 16.03 -31.51
C ASN A 4 45.44 17.12 -30.45
N ILE A 5 44.76 18.21 -30.84
CA ILE A 5 43.90 18.99 -29.91
C ILE A 5 42.53 19.20 -30.58
N GLU A 6 41.95 18.14 -31.10
CA GLU A 6 40.51 18.06 -31.38
C GLU A 6 39.83 17.14 -30.37
N PHE A 7 40.43 17.03 -29.19
CA PHE A 7 39.76 16.45 -28.05
C PHE A 7 38.99 17.57 -27.34
N SER A 8 37.73 17.29 -27.05
CA SER A 8 37.07 17.85 -25.87
C SER A 8 36.32 19.17 -26.00
N LYS A 9 35.56 19.38 -27.08
CA LYS A 9 34.32 20.20 -26.98
C LYS A 9 33.08 19.32 -26.88
N GLN A 10 32.97 18.31 -27.73
CA GLN A 10 31.84 17.37 -27.73
C GLN A 10 31.81 16.51 -26.46
N LYS A 11 32.97 16.01 -26.00
CA LYS A 11 33.09 15.29 -24.72
C LYS A 11 32.79 16.20 -23.52
N LEU A 12 33.22 17.47 -23.56
CA LEU A 12 32.94 18.44 -22.50
C LEU A 12 31.44 18.75 -22.41
N CYS A 13 30.74 18.90 -23.53
CA CYS A 13 29.29 19.06 -23.58
C CYS A 13 28.54 17.83 -23.06
N CYS A 14 28.98 16.62 -23.41
CA CYS A 14 28.36 15.38 -22.89
C CYS A 14 28.57 15.25 -21.38
N TYR A 15 29.76 15.54 -20.86
CA TYR A 15 30.00 15.52 -19.42
C TYR A 15 29.17 16.58 -18.70
N ALA A 16 29.09 17.81 -19.24
CA ALA A 16 28.24 18.85 -18.66
C ALA A 16 26.76 18.47 -18.62
N LEU A 17 26.24 17.85 -19.69
CA LEU A 17 24.87 17.30 -19.72
C LEU A 17 24.64 16.20 -18.68
N ILE A 18 25.59 15.29 -18.50
CA ILE A 18 25.51 14.24 -17.49
C ILE A 18 25.52 14.84 -16.08
N PHE A 19 26.37 15.82 -15.80
CA PHE A 19 26.38 16.51 -14.50
C PHE A 19 25.10 17.32 -14.26
N ILE A 20 24.50 17.91 -15.29
CA ILE A 20 23.18 18.57 -15.18
C ILE A 20 22.09 17.54 -14.92
N LEU A 21 22.10 16.39 -15.60
CA LEU A 21 21.13 15.32 -15.37
C LEU A 21 21.28 14.69 -13.98
N ILE A 22 22.51 14.50 -13.50
CA ILE A 22 22.77 14.04 -12.13
C ILE A 22 22.38 15.13 -11.12
N GLY A 23 22.68 16.40 -11.39
CA GLY A 23 22.26 17.51 -10.54
C GLY A 23 20.74 17.63 -10.46
N VAL A 24 20.03 17.50 -11.58
CA VAL A 24 18.57 17.44 -11.63
C VAL A 24 18.06 16.18 -10.93
N TYR A 25 18.68 15.02 -11.11
CA TYR A 25 18.31 13.80 -10.41
C TYR A 25 18.48 13.93 -8.89
N LEU A 26 19.61 14.48 -8.43
CA LEU A 26 19.91 14.72 -7.02
C LEU A 26 18.96 15.78 -6.43
N ILE A 27 18.71 16.87 -7.16
CA ILE A 27 17.72 17.88 -6.78
C ILE A 27 16.33 17.25 -6.74
N LEU A 28 15.93 16.41 -7.68
CA LEU A 28 14.63 15.72 -7.66
C LEU A 28 14.52 14.69 -6.53
N THR A 29 15.63 14.06 -6.11
CA THR A 29 15.64 13.16 -4.96
C THR A 29 15.65 13.90 -3.61
N GLU A 30 16.24 15.10 -3.54
CA GLU A 30 16.24 15.94 -2.33
C GLU A 30 15.01 16.83 -2.21
N THR A 31 14.46 17.31 -3.34
CA THR A 31 13.22 18.08 -3.38
C THR A 31 12.03 17.14 -3.42
N ASP A 32 11.65 16.59 -2.25
CA ASP A 32 10.31 16.35 -1.70
C ASP A 32 9.07 16.18 -2.64
N LEU A 33 9.21 15.88 -3.93
CA LEU A 33 8.10 15.85 -4.89
C LEU A 33 7.15 14.68 -4.61
N PHE A 34 7.62 13.70 -3.83
CA PHE A 34 6.86 12.55 -3.34
C PHE A 34 6.53 12.60 -1.83
N LYS A 35 7.00 13.62 -1.09
CA LYS A 35 6.64 13.86 0.34
C LYS A 35 5.45 14.80 0.53
N LYS A 36 4.90 15.28 -0.59
CA LYS A 36 4.03 16.46 -0.62
C LYS A 36 2.69 16.28 0.09
N ASP A 37 2.20 15.05 0.27
CA ASP A 37 0.90 14.80 0.91
C ASP A 37 0.96 14.50 2.41
N GLU A 38 1.99 13.81 2.92
CA GLU A 38 2.10 13.52 4.36
C GLU A 38 2.27 14.81 5.18
N SER A 39 3.11 15.74 4.70
CA SER A 39 3.35 17.03 5.38
C SER A 39 2.12 17.94 5.46
N LYS A 40 1.14 17.74 4.58
CA LYS A 40 -0.08 18.55 4.55
C LYS A 40 -1.11 18.01 5.53
N PHE A 41 -1.31 16.69 5.58
CA PHE A 41 -2.14 16.06 6.60
C PHE A 41 -1.63 16.37 8.02
N GLU A 42 -0.32 16.26 8.24
CA GLU A 42 0.30 16.55 9.53
C GLU A 42 0.12 17.99 10.00
N ARG A 43 0.02 18.95 9.06
CA ARG A 43 -0.29 20.35 9.37
C ARG A 43 -1.78 20.60 9.59
N ASP A 44 -2.62 19.98 8.80
CA ASP A 44 -4.06 20.29 8.74
C ASP A 44 -4.86 19.51 9.81
N ALA A 45 -4.37 18.34 10.24
CA ALA A 45 -5.00 17.49 11.26
C ALA A 45 -3.98 16.88 12.25
N PRO A 46 -3.15 17.70 12.92
CA PRO A 46 -2.12 17.21 13.85
C PRO A 46 -2.68 16.38 15.00
N GLN A 47 -3.91 16.67 15.44
CA GLN A 47 -4.62 15.95 16.49
C GLN A 47 -4.95 14.50 16.14
N CYS A 48 -5.00 14.15 14.85
CA CYS A 48 -5.32 12.79 14.39
C CYS A 48 -4.08 11.92 14.25
N LEU A 49 -2.88 12.51 14.27
CA LEU A 49 -1.61 11.78 14.11
C LEU A 49 -1.40 10.71 15.18
N PRO A 50 -1.68 10.95 16.48
CA PRO A 50 -1.53 9.92 17.50
C PRO A 50 -2.43 8.71 17.24
N LEU A 51 -3.65 8.92 16.75
CA LEU A 51 -4.60 7.83 16.45
C LEU A 51 -4.08 6.93 15.32
N PHE A 52 -3.56 7.54 14.25
CA PHE A 52 -2.91 6.78 13.18
C PHE A 52 -1.62 6.09 13.64
N GLN A 53 -0.84 6.70 14.53
CA GLN A 53 0.34 6.06 15.12
C GLN A 53 -0.04 4.83 15.95
N GLU A 54 -1.03 4.94 16.82
CA GLU A 54 -1.56 3.81 17.61
C GLU A 54 -2.02 2.67 16.71
N ALA A 55 -2.82 2.97 15.69
CA ALA A 55 -3.31 1.97 14.76
C ALA A 55 -2.16 1.29 13.98
N ASN A 56 -1.17 2.06 13.52
CA ASN A 56 0.00 1.53 12.82
C ASN A 56 0.89 0.64 13.70
N LEU A 57 0.97 0.90 15.01
CA LEU A 57 1.66 0.03 15.95
C LEU A 57 0.95 -1.32 16.07
N LEU A 58 -0.38 -1.33 16.16
CA LEU A 58 -1.17 -2.58 16.19
C LEU A 58 -0.99 -3.38 14.89
N ILE A 59 -1.03 -2.70 13.74
CA ILE A 59 -0.81 -3.31 12.43
C ILE A 59 0.58 -3.94 12.34
N THR A 60 1.62 -3.20 12.76
CA THR A 60 2.99 -3.69 12.71
C THR A 60 3.18 -4.89 13.62
N SER A 61 2.67 -4.83 14.85
CA SER A 61 2.69 -5.95 15.79
C SER A 61 2.00 -7.19 15.23
N GLU A 62 0.86 -7.03 14.55
CA GLU A 62 0.15 -8.16 13.96
C GLU A 62 0.93 -8.75 12.78
N ILE A 63 1.44 -7.91 11.87
CA ILE A 63 2.27 -8.34 10.73
C ILE A 63 3.51 -9.10 11.20
N ASP A 64 4.17 -8.67 12.28
CA ASP A 64 5.39 -9.30 12.77
C ASP A 64 5.11 -10.62 13.52
N SER A 65 3.94 -10.76 14.14
CA SER A 65 3.60 -11.94 14.95
C SER A 65 3.02 -13.12 14.15
N THR A 66 2.30 -12.86 13.05
CA THR A 66 1.68 -13.92 12.25
C THR A 66 2.67 -14.60 11.29
N LYS A 67 2.38 -15.82 10.83
CA LYS A 67 3.10 -16.50 9.73
C LYS A 67 2.38 -16.44 8.39
N LYS A 68 1.18 -15.85 8.37
CA LYS A 68 0.38 -15.59 7.15
C LYS A 68 0.63 -14.18 6.64
N ILE A 69 0.17 -13.89 5.42
CA ILE A 69 0.12 -12.52 4.92
C ILE A 69 -1.15 -11.85 5.41
N LEU A 70 -2.29 -12.55 5.28
CA LEU A 70 -3.58 -12.12 5.81
C LEU A 70 -4.21 -13.25 6.65
N GLU A 71 -4.80 -12.86 7.78
CA GLU A 71 -5.52 -13.72 8.71
C GLU A 71 -7.03 -13.64 8.48
N ASP A 72 -7.80 -14.39 9.27
CA ASP A 72 -9.24 -14.23 9.29
C ASP A 72 -9.63 -12.76 9.60
N PRO A 73 -10.59 -12.17 8.85
CA PRO A 73 -11.02 -10.79 9.04
C PRO A 73 -11.36 -10.41 10.48
N ASP A 74 -11.91 -11.32 11.28
CA ASP A 74 -12.31 -11.02 12.66
C ASP A 74 -11.11 -10.80 13.58
N LYS A 75 -9.94 -11.35 13.23
CA LYS A 75 -8.69 -11.09 13.95
C LYS A 75 -8.29 -9.61 13.92
N TYR A 76 -8.73 -8.89 12.89
CA TYR A 76 -8.43 -7.47 12.69
C TYR A 76 -9.47 -6.53 13.31
N ALA A 77 -10.45 -7.02 14.07
CA ALA A 77 -11.52 -6.17 14.64
C ALA A 77 -10.99 -4.97 15.45
N ASN A 78 -9.98 -5.21 16.32
CA ASN A 78 -9.38 -4.14 17.12
C ASN A 78 -8.59 -3.13 16.26
N ILE A 79 -7.84 -3.64 15.27
CA ILE A 79 -7.12 -2.79 14.30
C ILE A 79 -8.11 -1.95 13.50
N SER A 80 -9.20 -2.56 13.02
CA SER A 80 -10.27 -1.89 12.28
C SER A 80 -10.90 -0.77 13.09
N ALA A 81 -11.32 -1.04 14.33
CA ALA A 81 -11.93 -0.03 15.20
C ALA A 81 -11.00 1.15 15.46
N LYS A 82 -9.71 0.90 15.70
CA LYS A 82 -8.70 1.96 15.88
C LYS A 82 -8.45 2.77 14.62
N CYS A 83 -8.47 2.11 13.47
CA CYS A 83 -8.36 2.79 12.19
C CYS A 83 -9.61 3.61 11.84
N GLU A 84 -10.81 3.13 12.17
CA GLU A 84 -12.06 3.89 12.04
C GLU A 84 -11.99 5.18 12.87
N GLU A 85 -11.56 5.10 14.14
CA GLU A 85 -11.37 6.26 15.00
C GLU A 85 -10.41 7.31 14.37
N ALA A 86 -9.29 6.85 13.80
CA ALA A 86 -8.31 7.73 13.15
C ALA A 86 -8.86 8.37 11.86
N ILE A 87 -9.59 7.60 11.05
CA ILE A 87 -10.23 8.04 9.81
C ILE A 87 -11.33 9.07 10.12
N GLU A 88 -12.19 8.80 11.10
CA GLU A 88 -13.24 9.72 11.54
C GLU A 88 -12.66 11.06 12.02
N CYS A 89 -11.53 11.04 12.74
CA CYS A 89 -10.84 12.26 13.15
C CYS A 89 -10.43 13.11 11.93
N ALA A 90 -9.88 12.48 10.90
CA ALA A 90 -9.46 13.15 9.67
C ALA A 90 -10.66 13.75 8.92
N GLU A 91 -11.74 12.99 8.77
CA GLU A 91 -12.96 13.44 8.09
C GLU A 91 -13.62 14.64 8.79
N HIS A 92 -13.70 14.62 10.13
CA HIS A 92 -14.24 15.73 10.91
C HIS A 92 -13.39 17.00 10.84
N SER A 93 -12.09 16.89 10.54
CA SER A 93 -11.18 18.02 10.41
C SER A 93 -11.36 18.80 9.10
N GLN A 94 -12.36 18.47 8.27
CA GLN A 94 -12.60 19.01 6.92
C GLN A 94 -11.43 18.77 5.94
N VAL A 95 -10.53 17.87 6.31
CA VAL A 95 -9.39 17.43 5.54
C VAL A 95 -9.89 16.32 4.63
N SER A 96 -10.13 16.64 3.35
CA SER A 96 -10.67 15.66 2.39
C SER A 96 -9.72 14.48 2.23
N MET A 97 -10.07 13.32 2.79
CA MET A 97 -9.30 12.08 2.59
C MET A 97 -9.23 11.66 1.11
N LYS A 98 -10.07 12.20 0.21
CA LYS A 98 -9.90 12.01 -1.25
C LYS A 98 -8.71 12.76 -1.83
N SER A 99 -8.35 13.91 -1.25
CA SER A 99 -7.12 14.62 -1.64
C SER A 99 -5.86 14.02 -1.03
N TYR A 100 -6.03 13.19 -0.01
CA TYR A 100 -4.97 12.36 0.55
C TYR A 100 -5.28 10.94 0.12
N HIS A 101 -5.08 10.61 -1.16
CA HIS A 101 -4.79 9.21 -1.48
C HIS A 101 -3.63 8.84 -0.57
N LEU A 102 -3.92 8.15 0.53
CA LEU A 102 -2.99 8.03 1.65
C LEU A 102 -1.87 7.10 1.21
N ASP A 103 -0.94 7.61 0.43
CA ASP A 103 0.23 6.89 -0.04
C ASP A 103 1.20 6.78 1.12
N GLY A 104 1.44 5.55 1.57
CA GLY A 104 2.43 5.21 2.58
C GLY A 104 1.87 4.95 3.96
N LYS A 105 2.02 5.90 4.90
CA LYS A 105 1.87 5.65 6.34
C LYS A 105 0.43 5.44 6.82
N TYR A 106 -0.56 5.96 6.10
CA TYR A 106 -1.97 5.93 6.54
C TYR A 106 -2.85 5.01 5.68
N ASN A 107 -2.33 4.52 4.54
CA ASN A 107 -2.92 3.48 3.69
C ASN A 107 -3.35 2.21 4.47
N PRO A 108 -2.52 1.69 5.41
CA PRO A 108 -2.85 0.44 6.10
C PRO A 108 -4.21 0.50 6.79
N CYS A 109 -4.60 1.66 7.34
CA CYS A 109 -5.87 1.78 8.03
C CYS A 109 -7.08 1.65 7.12
N VAL A 110 -7.06 2.29 5.96
CA VAL A 110 -8.14 2.17 4.96
C VAL A 110 -8.32 0.70 4.58
N PHE A 111 -7.21 -0.02 4.38
CA PHE A 111 -7.25 -1.44 4.09
C PHE A 111 -7.86 -2.27 5.22
N TYR A 112 -7.40 -2.15 6.47
CA TYR A 112 -7.89 -3.03 7.54
C TYR A 112 -9.36 -2.78 7.86
N VAL A 113 -9.83 -1.53 7.74
CA VAL A 113 -11.26 -1.19 7.85
C VAL A 113 -12.06 -1.85 6.73
N PHE A 114 -11.58 -1.76 5.50
CA PHE A 114 -12.20 -2.41 4.36
C PHE A 114 -12.19 -3.95 4.49
N TYR A 115 -11.06 -4.52 4.91
CA TYR A 115 -10.82 -5.96 5.00
C TYR A 115 -11.71 -6.62 6.06
N HIS A 116 -11.76 -6.03 7.26
CA HIS A 116 -12.59 -6.48 8.37
C HIS A 116 -14.09 -6.31 8.07
N ASN A 117 -14.48 -5.23 7.39
CA ASN A 117 -15.88 -4.95 7.11
C ASN A 117 -16.32 -5.50 5.75
N ARG A 118 -16.21 -4.68 4.70
CA ARG A 118 -16.84 -4.92 3.38
C ARG A 118 -16.24 -6.09 2.62
N PHE A 119 -15.01 -6.47 2.91
CA PHE A 119 -14.35 -7.58 2.23
C PHE A 119 -14.42 -8.89 3.02
N SER A 120 -14.90 -8.88 4.27
CA SER A 120 -14.78 -10.03 5.17
C SER A 120 -15.42 -11.31 4.64
N THR A 121 -16.60 -11.21 4.02
CA THR A 121 -17.25 -12.36 3.36
C THR A 121 -16.39 -12.90 2.21
N CYS A 122 -15.85 -12.03 1.37
CA CYS A 122 -14.96 -12.43 0.27
C CYS A 122 -13.67 -13.07 0.81
N ALA A 123 -13.03 -12.44 1.80
CA ALA A 123 -11.86 -12.99 2.47
C ALA A 123 -12.12 -14.39 3.03
N ARG A 124 -13.23 -14.62 3.74
CA ARG A 124 -13.60 -15.95 4.23
C ARG A 124 -13.81 -16.96 3.10
N THR A 125 -14.42 -16.56 2.00
CA THR A 125 -14.56 -17.41 0.80
C THR A 125 -13.20 -17.79 0.22
N LEU A 126 -12.24 -16.86 0.18
CA LEU A 126 -10.88 -17.12 -0.29
C LEU A 126 -10.10 -18.01 0.68
N ILE A 127 -10.22 -17.77 1.99
CA ILE A 127 -9.61 -18.60 3.05
C ILE A 127 -10.13 -20.04 2.97
N ALA A 128 -11.42 -20.24 2.72
CA ALA A 128 -12.01 -21.57 2.56
C ALA A 128 -11.45 -22.37 1.36
N LYS A 129 -10.72 -21.72 0.45
CA LYS A 129 -10.05 -22.35 -0.70
C LYS A 129 -8.59 -22.71 -0.44
N VAL A 130 -8.06 -22.45 0.77
CA VAL A 130 -6.76 -23.00 1.17
C VAL A 130 -6.84 -24.52 1.15
N GLY A 131 -5.90 -25.16 0.45
CA GLY A 131 -5.92 -26.60 0.14
C GLY A 131 -6.32 -26.92 -1.31
N ASP A 132 -6.96 -25.99 -2.03
CA ASP A 132 -7.37 -26.17 -3.44
C ASP A 132 -6.18 -26.02 -4.43
N GLN A 133 -4.94 -25.90 -3.91
CA GLN A 133 -3.71 -25.74 -4.70
C GLN A 133 -3.69 -24.49 -5.60
N ILE A 134 -4.46 -23.46 -5.24
CA ILE A 134 -4.44 -22.16 -5.94
C ILE A 134 -3.23 -21.36 -5.42
N PRO A 135 -2.16 -21.13 -6.22
CA PRO A 135 -0.88 -20.67 -5.68
C PRO A 135 -0.93 -19.35 -4.90
N CYS A 136 -1.75 -18.38 -5.32
CA CYS A 136 -1.89 -17.11 -4.61
C CYS A 136 -2.72 -17.22 -3.32
N ILE A 137 -3.70 -18.13 -3.26
CA ILE A 137 -4.49 -18.34 -2.04
C ILE A 137 -3.62 -19.00 -0.98
N GLU A 138 -2.84 -20.01 -1.38
CA GLU A 138 -1.81 -20.61 -0.53
C GLU A 138 -0.81 -19.55 -0.06
N ALA A 139 -0.29 -18.73 -0.99
CA ALA A 139 0.69 -17.70 -0.63
C ALA A 139 0.14 -16.63 0.31
N VAL A 140 -1.16 -16.28 0.26
CA VAL A 140 -1.70 -15.21 1.09
C VAL A 140 -2.21 -15.70 2.44
N PHE A 141 -2.89 -16.86 2.45
CA PHE A 141 -3.65 -17.32 3.61
C PHE A 141 -3.05 -18.54 4.31
N HIS A 142 -2.07 -19.23 3.72
CA HIS A 142 -1.39 -20.35 4.37
C HIS A 142 -0.26 -19.85 5.29
N GLU A 143 -0.02 -20.57 6.39
CA GLU A 143 1.10 -20.29 7.29
C GLU A 143 2.41 -20.75 6.64
N LYS A 144 3.24 -19.80 6.23
CA LYS A 144 4.47 -20.13 5.48
C LYS A 144 5.65 -19.23 5.78
N TYR A 145 5.42 -17.98 6.16
CA TYR A 145 6.47 -16.95 6.15
C TYR A 145 7.02 -16.71 7.54
N GLN A 146 8.33 -16.46 7.62
CA GLN A 146 9.02 -16.20 8.89
C GLN A 146 9.27 -14.71 9.11
N ASN A 147 9.31 -13.92 8.05
CA ASN A 147 9.63 -12.50 8.12
C ASN A 147 8.78 -11.66 7.14
N LYS A 148 8.77 -10.36 7.39
CA LYS A 148 7.99 -9.38 6.62
C LYS A 148 8.43 -9.26 5.15
N THR A 149 9.72 -9.39 4.87
CA THR A 149 10.27 -9.31 3.51
C THR A 149 9.70 -10.42 2.63
N GLU A 150 9.74 -11.67 3.12
CA GLU A 150 9.18 -12.81 2.39
C GLU A 150 7.67 -12.66 2.14
N LYS A 151 6.93 -12.17 3.14
CA LYS A 151 5.49 -11.89 3.00
C LYS A 151 5.24 -10.85 1.92
N CYS A 152 6.00 -9.76 1.92
CA CYS A 152 5.87 -8.70 0.92
C CYS A 152 6.13 -9.22 -0.50
N GLU A 153 7.24 -9.95 -0.70
CA GLU A 153 7.59 -10.52 -2.01
C GLU A 153 6.54 -11.52 -2.49
N ALA A 154 6.05 -12.37 -1.60
CA ALA A 154 5.00 -13.33 -1.89
C ALA A 154 3.67 -12.64 -2.26
N LEU A 155 3.26 -11.60 -1.51
CA LEU A 155 2.06 -10.83 -1.81
C LEU A 155 2.17 -10.17 -3.18
N LYS A 156 3.30 -9.49 -3.45
CA LYS A 156 3.57 -8.85 -4.74
C LYS A 156 3.50 -9.82 -5.91
N THR A 157 4.09 -11.01 -5.75
CA THR A 157 4.10 -12.06 -6.78
C THR A 157 2.71 -12.67 -6.98
N SER A 158 1.91 -12.74 -5.92
CA SER A 158 0.58 -13.35 -5.94
C SER A 158 -0.50 -12.46 -6.57
N GLN A 159 -0.26 -11.16 -6.73
CA GLN A 159 -1.25 -10.19 -7.16
C GLN A 159 -2.06 -10.55 -8.40
N PRO A 160 -1.46 -10.86 -9.57
CA PRO A 160 -2.26 -11.14 -10.76
C PRO A 160 -3.18 -12.34 -10.58
N CYS A 161 -2.75 -13.32 -9.79
CA CYS A 161 -3.55 -14.49 -9.43
C CYS A 161 -4.62 -14.12 -8.38
N LEU A 162 -4.27 -13.33 -7.37
CA LEU A 162 -5.16 -12.94 -6.28
C LEU A 162 -6.33 -12.10 -6.79
N VAL A 163 -6.06 -11.12 -7.66
CA VAL A 163 -7.09 -10.32 -8.34
C VAL A 163 -8.05 -11.23 -9.11
N ARG A 164 -7.53 -12.19 -9.89
CA ARG A 164 -8.37 -13.15 -10.61
C ARG A 164 -9.19 -14.03 -9.66
N ALA A 165 -8.61 -14.47 -8.55
CA ALA A 165 -9.31 -15.26 -7.55
C ALA A 165 -10.47 -14.48 -6.92
N ILE A 166 -10.25 -13.20 -6.60
CA ILE A 166 -11.29 -12.29 -6.11
C ILE A 166 -12.42 -12.13 -7.13
N LEU A 167 -12.07 -11.83 -8.39
CA LEU A 167 -13.04 -11.63 -9.48
C LEU A 167 -13.92 -12.86 -9.73
N ASN A 168 -13.40 -14.04 -9.43
CA ASN A 168 -14.06 -15.33 -9.63
C ASN A 168 -14.86 -15.81 -8.41
N ALA A 169 -14.35 -15.58 -7.20
CA ALA A 169 -14.89 -16.17 -5.98
C ALA A 169 -15.80 -15.22 -5.19
N CYS A 170 -15.71 -13.92 -5.42
CA CYS A 170 -16.42 -12.94 -4.62
C CYS A 170 -17.61 -12.35 -5.37
N ASP A 171 -18.80 -12.64 -4.86
CA ASP A 171 -20.06 -12.10 -5.36
C ASP A 171 -20.20 -10.60 -5.06
N MET A 172 -20.97 -9.91 -5.90
CA MET A 172 -21.29 -8.50 -5.69
C MET A 172 -22.18 -8.34 -4.45
N ILE A 173 -21.71 -7.58 -3.44
CA ILE A 173 -22.55 -7.22 -2.28
C ILE A 173 -23.77 -6.40 -2.75
N PRO A 174 -25.01 -6.85 -2.50
CA PRO A 174 -26.21 -6.07 -2.78
C PRO A 174 -26.29 -4.83 -1.86
N GLY A 175 -26.52 -3.64 -2.44
CA GLY A 175 -26.93 -2.45 -1.66
C GLY A 175 -25.94 -1.29 -1.54
N ASP A 176 -24.69 -1.42 -1.99
CA ASP A 176 -23.72 -0.31 -1.86
C ASP A 176 -23.91 0.76 -2.97
N ARG A 177 -24.25 2.01 -2.57
CA ARG A 177 -24.54 3.16 -3.45
C ARG A 177 -23.29 3.85 -4.01
N LEU A 178 -22.09 3.43 -3.60
CA LEU A 178 -20.81 3.97 -4.11
C LEU A 178 -20.45 3.49 -5.52
N ALA A 179 -21.19 2.53 -6.08
CA ALA A 179 -20.92 1.92 -7.38
C ALA A 179 -21.74 2.51 -8.53
N LYS A 180 -21.79 3.84 -8.66
CA LYS A 180 -22.50 4.43 -9.81
C LYS A 180 -21.68 4.49 -11.10
N ASN A 181 -20.35 4.34 -11.07
CA ASN A 181 -19.53 4.47 -12.29
C ASN A 181 -18.34 3.48 -12.44
N HIS A 182 -18.05 2.62 -11.46
CA HIS A 182 -17.04 1.56 -11.58
C HIS A 182 -17.70 0.20 -11.40
N ASN A 183 -17.33 -0.79 -12.22
CA ASN A 183 -17.75 -2.17 -12.01
C ASN A 183 -17.21 -2.59 -10.63
N LYS A 184 -18.05 -2.99 -9.66
CA LYS A 184 -17.63 -3.26 -8.25
C LYS A 184 -16.48 -4.25 -8.11
N LYS A 185 -16.30 -5.10 -9.12
CA LYS A 185 -15.17 -6.02 -9.29
C LYS A 185 -13.82 -5.30 -9.45
N ASP A 186 -13.83 -4.16 -10.13
CA ASP A 186 -12.66 -3.30 -10.31
C ASP A 186 -12.30 -2.60 -8.98
N PHE A 187 -13.29 -2.23 -8.15
CA PHE A 187 -13.05 -1.63 -6.84
C PHE A 187 -12.25 -2.57 -5.91
N TYR A 188 -12.64 -3.84 -5.79
CA TYR A 188 -11.88 -4.79 -4.98
C TYR A 188 -10.48 -5.06 -5.54
N ALA A 189 -10.34 -5.09 -6.86
CA ALA A 189 -9.03 -5.23 -7.50
C ALA A 189 -8.14 -4.01 -7.20
N ASP A 190 -8.68 -2.79 -7.33
CA ASP A 190 -7.98 -1.54 -7.09
C ASP A 190 -7.52 -1.41 -5.64
N GLU A 191 -8.40 -1.69 -4.67
CA GLU A 191 -8.05 -1.68 -3.23
C GLU A 191 -6.96 -2.73 -2.90
N VAL A 192 -7.03 -3.92 -3.52
CA VAL A 192 -6.03 -4.98 -3.30
C VAL A 192 -4.71 -4.68 -4.03
N TYR A 193 -4.72 -3.95 -5.15
CA TYR A 193 -3.49 -3.43 -5.76
C TYR A 193 -2.83 -2.37 -4.86
N ASN A 194 -3.63 -1.52 -4.23
CA ASN A 194 -3.17 -0.48 -3.30
C ASN A 194 -2.71 -1.04 -1.94
N LEU A 195 -3.00 -2.31 -1.64
CA LEU A 195 -2.53 -3.01 -0.44
C LEU A 195 -1.02 -3.28 -0.44
N ILE A 196 -0.41 -3.61 -1.59
CA ILE A 196 1.01 -4.00 -1.62
C ILE A 196 1.90 -2.87 -1.12
N PRO A 197 1.75 -1.62 -1.62
CA PRO A 197 2.53 -0.51 -1.11
C PRO A 197 2.36 -0.35 0.41
N ALA A 198 1.15 -0.47 0.96
CA ALA A 198 0.89 -0.31 2.39
C ALA A 198 1.56 -1.40 3.25
N PHE A 199 1.43 -2.66 2.82
CA PHE A 199 1.98 -3.82 3.54
C PHE A 199 3.52 -3.87 3.45
N CYS A 200 4.07 -3.43 2.32
CA CYS A 200 5.50 -3.48 2.01
C CYS A 200 6.29 -2.22 2.37
N LYS A 201 5.64 -1.07 2.56
CA LYS A 201 6.32 0.20 2.91
C LYS A 201 6.66 0.21 4.40
N ASN A 202 7.71 -0.54 4.72
CA ASN A 202 8.59 -0.40 5.89
C ASN A 202 9.88 -1.22 5.68
N LEU A 203 10.27 -1.48 4.43
CA LEU A 203 11.53 -2.15 4.07
C LEU A 203 12.71 -1.17 3.89
N LEU A 204 12.53 0.13 4.15
CA LEU A 204 13.52 1.17 3.85
C LEU A 204 13.74 2.20 4.98
N GLU A 205 13.29 1.92 6.21
CA GLU A 205 13.64 2.74 7.39
C GLU A 205 14.36 1.91 8.46
N ASN A 206 15.37 1.15 8.03
CA ASN A 206 16.48 0.70 8.88
C ASN A 206 17.78 1.23 8.29
#